data_AF-A0A0E4H2K6-F1
#
_entry.id   AF-A0A0E4H2K6-F1
#
_cell.length_a   1.000
_cell.length_b   1.000
_cell.length_c   1.000
_cell.angle_alpha   90.00
_cell.angle_beta   90.00
_cell.angle_gamma   90.00
#
_symmetry.space_group_name_H-M   'P 1'
#
loop_
_entity.id
_entity.type
_entity.pdbx_description
1 polymer ?
#
loop_
_entity_poly.entity_id
_entity_poly.type
_entity_poly.pdbx_seq_one_letter_code
_entity_poly.pdbx_strand_id
1 'polypeptide(L)' 'MIKIKRIKLDRIEHSEYGVEHWCKVYTRYRGQFFKTWQLVLADDELNSYQLAYELVKRIKEVKAHVKSVSKIKKFSIFN' A
#
# COMPACT_ATOMS: atom_id res chain seq x y z
N MET A 1 -6.90 -7.20 -14.30
CA MET A 1 -7.39 -6.20 -13.31
C MET A 1 -6.57 -6.29 -12.02
N ILE A 2 -6.13 -5.16 -11.46
CA ILE A 2 -5.47 -5.11 -10.13
C ILE A 2 -6.57 -5.06 -9.07
N LYS A 3 -6.58 -6.01 -8.14
CA LYS A 3 -7.53 -6.07 -7.03
C LYS A 3 -6.78 -5.89 -5.71
N ILE A 4 -7.17 -4.90 -4.90
CA ILE A 4 -6.76 -4.85 -3.49
C ILE A 4 -7.52 -5.96 -2.76
N LYS A 5 -6.80 -6.73 -1.93
CA LYS A 5 -7.34 -7.88 -1.20
C LYS A 5 -7.45 -7.61 0.29
N ARG A 6 -6.46 -6.91 0.85
CA ARG A 6 -6.40 -6.61 2.28
C ARG A 6 -5.55 -5.37 2.50
N ILE A 7 -5.96 -4.57 3.47
CA ILE A 7 -5.14 -3.52 4.08
C ILE A 7 -4.95 -3.95 5.54
N LYS A 8 -3.73 -3.84 6.03
CA LYS A 8 -3.39 -4.12 7.43
C LYS A 8 -2.50 -3.00 7.95
N LEU A 9 -2.88 -2.36 9.04
CA LEU A 9 -1.99 -1.48 9.78
C LEU A 9 -0.88 -2.34 10.39
N ASP A 10 0.37 -1.94 10.17
CA ASP A 10 1.53 -2.67 10.68
C ASP A 10 2.11 -2.03 11.93
N ARG A 11 2.33 -0.72 11.88
CA ARG A 11 2.82 0.07 13.00
C ARG A 11 2.41 1.53 12.86
N ILE A 12 2.41 2.20 13.99
CA ILE A 12 2.22 3.64 14.13
C ILE A 12 3.53 4.20 14.67
N GLU A 13 4.01 5.28 14.06
CA GLU A 13 5.17 6.04 14.52
C GLU A 13 4.76 7.50 14.72
N HIS A 14 5.36 8.16 15.70
CA HIS A 14 5.14 9.60 15.93
C HIS A 14 6.39 10.33 15.49
N SER A 15 6.24 11.31 14.59
CA SER A 15 7.33 12.15 14.11
C SER A 15 6.98 13.63 14.30
N GLU A 16 7.95 14.52 14.04
CA GLU A 16 7.72 15.96 14.05
C GLU A 16 6.68 16.43 13.01
N TYR A 17 6.33 15.56 12.06
CA TYR A 17 5.37 15.81 10.99
C TYR A 17 3.97 15.24 11.30
N GLY A 18 3.76 14.63 12.47
CA GLY A 18 2.50 14.03 12.90
C GLY A 18 2.60 12.51 13.11
N VAL A 19 1.46 11.83 12.99
CA VAL A 19 1.29 10.40 13.22
C VAL A 19 1.39 9.63 11.90
N GLU A 20 2.41 8.79 11.81
CA GLU A 20 2.74 7.95 10.66
C GLU A 20 2.11 6.56 10.77
N HIS A 21 1.15 6.27 9.90
CA HIS A 21 0.47 4.98 9.84
C HIS A 21 1.03 4.14 8.70
N TRP A 22 1.90 3.20 9.05
CA TRP A 22 2.51 2.29 8.09
C TRP A 22 1.59 1.12 7.78
N CYS A 23 0.97 1.15 6.59
CA CYS A 23 -0.01 0.18 6.14
C CYS A 23 0.57 -0.81 5.13
N LYS A 24 0.36 -2.11 5.38
CA LYS A 24 0.58 -3.18 4.40
C LYS A 24 -0.65 -3.32 3.50
N VAL A 25 -0.46 -3.09 2.21
CA VAL A 25 -1.49 -3.29 1.18
C VAL A 25 -1.17 -4.52 0.36
N TYR A 26 -2.09 -5.49 0.41
CA TYR A 26 -2.00 -6.74 -0.32
C TYR A 26 -2.83 -6.65 -1.59
N THR A 27 -2.20 -6.86 -2.73
CA THR A 27 -2.85 -6.76 -4.03
C THR A 27 -2.63 -8.03 -4.85
N ARG A 28 -3.62 -8.38 -5.68
CA ARG A 28 -3.51 -9.45 -6.66
C ARG A 28 -3.51 -8.86 -8.05
N TYR A 29 -2.51 -9.21 -8.85
CA TYR A 29 -2.37 -8.77 -10.24
C TYR A 29 -1.72 -9.87 -11.08
N ARG A 30 -2.34 -10.20 -12.24
CA ARG A 30 -1.84 -11.24 -13.17
C ARG A 30 -1.50 -12.58 -12.49
N GLY A 31 -2.37 -13.04 -11.59
CA GLY A 31 -2.16 -14.29 -10.85
C GLY A 31 -1.18 -14.21 -9.68
N GLN A 32 -0.38 -13.13 -9.58
CA GLN A 32 0.61 -12.95 -8.53
C GLN A 32 0.09 -12.08 -7.38
N PHE A 33 0.65 -12.31 -6.19
CA PHE A 33 0.41 -11.50 -5.01
C PHE A 33 1.55 -10.51 -4.80
N PHE A 34 1.19 -9.27 -4.49
CA PHE A 34 2.11 -8.20 -4.16
C PHE A 34 1.77 -7.67 -2.79
N LYS A 35 2.83 -7.36 -2.03
CA LYS A 35 2.75 -6.67 -0.73
C LYS A 35 3.48 -5.34 -0.90
N THR A 36 2.77 -4.24 -0.70
CA THR A 36 3.34 -2.89 -0.75
C THR A 36 3.12 -2.20 0.58
N TRP A 37 4.07 -1.38 0.98
CA TRP A 37 3.94 -0.51 2.14
C TRP A 37 3.42 0.84 1.69
N GLN A 38 2.46 1.40 2.41
CA GLN A 38 1.87 2.71 2.16
C GLN A 38 1.89 3.47 3.48
N LEU A 39 2.42 4.68 3.44
CA LEU A 39 2.41 5.61 4.56
C LEU A 39 1.18 6.51 4.46
N VAL A 40 0.42 6.60 5.55
CA VAL A 40 -0.62 7.61 5.76
C VAL A 40 -0.17 8.49 6.91
N LEU A 41 0.10 9.76 6.63
CA LEU A 41 0.45 10.77 7.62
C LEU A 41 -0.82 11.54 8.00
N ALA A 42 -1.04 11.74 9.29
CA ALA A 42 -2.18 12.49 9.84
C ALA A 42 -1.77 13.19 11.13
N ASP A 43 -2.51 14.21 11.55
CA ASP A 43 -2.22 14.92 12.80
C ASP A 43 -2.49 14.04 14.03
N ASP A 44 -3.43 13.10 13.92
CA ASP A 44 -3.87 12.18 14.99
C ASP A 44 -3.87 10.72 14.53
N GLU A 45 -3.95 9.80 15.50
CA GLU A 45 -4.14 8.37 15.23
C GLU A 45 -5.48 8.10 14.50
N LEU A 46 -5.39 7.39 13.39
CA LEU A 46 -6.52 7.00 12.55
C LEU A 46 -6.93 5.55 12.82
N ASN A 47 -8.23 5.34 12.93
CA ASN A 47 -8.79 4.00 13.01
C ASN A 47 -8.73 3.27 11.64
N SER A 48 -9.03 1.97 11.66
CA SER A 48 -8.95 1.12 10.47
C SER A 48 -9.85 1.58 9.31
N TYR A 49 -11.01 2.18 9.59
CA TYR A 49 -11.91 2.68 8.55
C TYR A 49 -11.36 3.95 7.91
N GLN A 50 -10.86 4.88 8.72
CA GLN A 50 -10.22 6.11 8.25
C GLN A 50 -8.99 5.80 7.39
N LEU A 51 -8.13 4.87 7.84
CA LEU A 51 -6.98 4.41 7.06
C LEU A 51 -7.39 3.79 5.72
N ALA A 52 -8.44 2.96 5.71
CA ALA A 52 -8.96 2.39 4.48
C ALA A 52 -9.48 3.48 3.53
N TYR A 53 -10.19 4.49 4.05
CA TYR A 53 -10.69 5.61 3.26
C TYR A 53 -9.55 6.41 2.61
N GLU A 54 -8.53 6.79 3.37
CA GLU A 54 -7.37 7.50 2.83
C GLU A 54 -6.62 6.70 1.75
N LEU A 55 -6.45 5.39 1.98
CA LEU A 55 -5.80 4.51 0.99
C LEU A 55 -6.65 4.29 -0.26
N VAL A 56 -7.99 4.31 -0.14
CA VAL A 56 -8.91 4.22 -1.28
C VAL A 56 -8.82 5.47 -2.15
N LYS A 57 -8.72 6.67 -1.57
CA LYS A 57 -8.49 7.91 -2.35
C LYS A 57 -7.26 7.80 -3.24
N ARG A 58 -6.21 7.14 -2.74
CA ARG A 58 -4.92 6.97 -3.42
C ARG A 58 -4.80 5.64 -4.18
N ILE A 59 -5.91 4.95 -4.45
CA ILE A 59 -5.89 3.62 -5.07
C ILE A 59 -5.22 3.58 -6.45
N LYS A 60 -5.26 4.70 -7.19
CA LYS A 60 -4.59 4.81 -8.49
C LYS A 60 -3.07 4.72 -8.34
N GLU A 61 -2.49 5.35 -7.33
CA GLU A 61 -1.05 5.30 -7.01
C GLU A 61 -0.63 3.88 -6.62
N VAL A 62 -1.38 3.24 -5.72
CA VAL A 62 -1.13 1.85 -5.30
C VAL A 62 -1.13 0.92 -6.53
N LYS A 63 -2.10 1.07 -7.43
CA LYS A 63 -2.18 0.28 -8.67
C LYS A 63 -1.00 0.57 -9.60
N ALA A 64 -0.58 1.83 -9.73
CA ALA A 64 0.57 2.20 -10.55
C ALA A 64 1.87 1.60 -10.01
N HIS A 65 2.08 1.64 -8.69
CA HIS A 65 3.24 1.04 -8.05
C HIS A 65 3.31 -0.47 -8.26
N VAL A 66 2.19 -1.19 -8.04
CA VAL A 66 2.10 -2.64 -8.30
C VAL A 66 2.40 -2.96 -9.77
N LYS A 67 1.89 -2.15 -10.71
CA LYS A 67 2.18 -2.31 -12.14
C LYS A 67 3.67 -2.12 -12.42
N SER A 68 4.31 -1.11 -11.82
CA SER A 68 5.76 -0.86 -11.96
C SER A 68 6.60 -2.03 -11.44
N VAL A 69 6.37 -2.45 -10.19
CA VAL A 69 7.08 -3.58 -9.56
C VAL A 69 6.89 -4.88 -10.35
N SER A 70 5.68 -5.13 -10.89
CA SER A 70 5.42 -6.32 -11.70
C SER A 70 6.22 -6.37 -13.00
N LYS A 71 6.58 -5.21 -13.57
CA LYS A 71 7.44 -5.16 -14.77
C LYS A 71 8.87 -5.52 -14.39
N ILE A 72 9.39 -4.96 -13.30
CA ILE A 72 10.75 -5.24 -12.81
C ILE A 72 10.92 -6.73 -12.49
N LYS A 73 9.95 -7.35 -11.78
CA LYS A 73 9.98 -8.79 -11.51
C LYS A 73 9.98 -9.66 -12.77
N LYS A 74 9.33 -9.23 -13.86
CA LYS A 74 9.38 -9.95 -15.13
C LYS A 74 10.77 -9.89 -15.78
N PHE A 75 11.51 -8.79 -15.62
CA PHE A 75 12.89 -8.71 -16.09
C PHE A 75 13.84 -9.61 -15.27
N SER A 76 13.55 -9.82 -13.98
CA SER A 76 14.35 -10.68 -13.10
C SER A 76 14.23 -12.19 -13.37
N ILE A 77 13.28 -12.66 -14.19
CA ILE A 77 13.11 -14.10 -14.48
C ILE A 77 13.98 -14.54 -15.68
N PHE A 78 14.73 -13.62 -16.28
CA PHE A 78 15.65 -13.89 -17.39
C PHE A 78 17.14 -13.84 -17.02
N ASN A 79 17.47 -13.88 -15.71
CA ASN A 79 18.83 -14.10 -15.23
C ASN A 79 18.91 -15.40 -14.42
#